data_AF-A0A7C6F4D7-F1
#
_entry.id   AF-A0A7C6F4D7-F1
#
_cell.length_a   1.000
_cell.length_b   1.000
_cell.length_c   1.000
_cell.angle_alpha   90.00
_cell.angle_beta   90.00
_cell.angle_gamma   90.00
#
_symmetry.space_group_name_H-M   'P 1'
#
loop_
_entity.id
_entity.type
_entity.pdbx_description
1 polymer ?
#
loop_
_entity_poly.entity_id
_entity_poly.type
_entity_poly.pdbx_seq_one_letter_code
_entity_poly.pdbx_strand_id
1 'polypeptide(L)' 'MKKQDIASRLARRSGVSKAAAADQLDRLVHDILSKLRKGQPASLPGLGTFLPGPRPGFRFEDPRSGGKKCPGDQR' A
#
# COMPACT_ATOMS: atom_id res chain seq x y z
N MET A 1 13.36 -7.98 7.49
CA MET A 1 12.75 -6.63 7.54
C MET A 1 11.54 -6.69 8.45
N LYS A 2 11.58 -6.03 9.62
CA LYS A 2 10.40 -5.92 10.50
C LYS A 2 9.75 -4.55 10.30
N LYS A 3 8.49 -4.37 10.73
CA LYS A 3 7.76 -3.09 10.65
C LYS A 3 8.58 -1.92 11.23
N GLN A 4 9.35 -2.18 12.29
CA GLN A 4 10.22 -1.20 12.95
C GLN A 4 11.41 -0.73 12.08
N ASP A 5 11.95 -1.59 11.21
CA ASP A 5 13.00 -1.19 10.26
C ASP A 5 12.45 -0.19 9.24
N ILE A 6 11.26 -0.45 8.71
CA ILE A 6 10.60 0.40 7.72
C ILE A 6 10.27 1.76 8.34
N ALA A 7 9.70 1.78 9.55
CA ALA A 7 9.44 3.02 10.29
C ALA A 7 10.73 3.81 10.58
N SER A 8 11.83 3.12 10.94
CA SER A 8 13.13 3.77 11.18
C SER A 8 13.71 4.38 9.90
N ARG A 9 13.58 3.71 8.76
CA ARG A 9 14.02 4.23 7.45
C ARG A 9 13.13 5.38 6.99
N LEU A 10 11.83 5.29 7.22
CA LEU A 10 10.87 6.36 6.92
C LEU A 10 11.21 7.61 7.72
N ALA A 11 11.38 7.49 9.05
CA ALA A 11 11.78 8.58 9.93
C ALA A 11 13.06 9.29 9.44
N ARG A 12 14.10 8.51 9.09
CA ARG A 12 15.36 9.05 8.56
C ARG A 12 15.20 9.83 7.26
N ARG A 13 14.30 9.38 6.37
CA ARG A 13 14.13 9.95 5.03
C ARG A 13 13.16 11.14 5.00
N SER A 14 12.18 11.15 5.91
CA SER A 14 11.14 12.19 5.97
C SER A 14 11.36 13.21 7.10
N GLY A 15 12.38 13.03 7.92
CA GLY A 15 12.72 13.96 9.03
C GLY A 15 11.73 13.92 10.19
N VAL A 16 10.82 12.95 10.22
CA VAL A 16 9.81 12.78 11.29
C VAL A 16 10.33 11.88 12.42
N SER A 17 9.71 11.99 13.59
CA SER A 17 10.05 11.11 14.73
C SER A 17 9.75 9.64 14.41
N LYS A 18 10.47 8.70 15.04
CA LYS A 18 10.22 7.26 14.87
C LYS A 18 8.79 6.87 15.22
N ALA A 19 8.20 7.51 16.24
CA ALA A 19 6.82 7.30 16.64
C ALA A 19 5.86 7.75 15.52
N ALA A 20 6.02 8.98 15.02
CA ALA A 20 5.20 9.48 13.92
C ALA A 20 5.34 8.64 12.65
N ALA A 21 6.55 8.15 12.33
CA ALA A 21 6.77 7.24 11.21
C ALA A 21 6.08 5.88 11.41
N ALA A 22 6.11 5.35 12.63
CA ALA A 22 5.42 4.10 12.95
C ALA A 22 3.89 4.26 12.84
N ASP A 23 3.34 5.38 13.33
CA ASP A 23 1.92 5.69 13.24
C ASP A 23 1.47 5.89 11.78
N GLN A 24 2.27 6.60 10.97
CA GLN A 24 1.99 6.77 9.54
C GLN A 24 1.99 5.43 8.81
N LEU A 25 2.97 4.57 9.10
CA LEU A 25 3.04 3.24 8.51
C LEU A 25 1.84 2.37 8.95
N ASP A 26 1.45 2.45 10.22
CA ASP A 26 0.30 1.71 10.75
C ASP A 26 -1.00 2.13 10.07
N ARG A 27 -1.26 3.44 9.97
CA ARG A 27 -2.44 3.99 9.29
C ARG A 27 -2.51 3.54 7.83
N LEU A 28 -1.37 3.53 7.14
CA LEU A 28 -1.30 3.14 5.74
C LEU A 28 -1.65 1.65 5.57
N VAL A 29 -1.09 0.78 6.42
CA VAL A 29 -1.43 -0.66 6.43
C VAL A 29 -2.90 -0.87 6.79
N HIS A 30 -3.42 -0.12 7.76
CA HIS A 30 -4.81 -0.22 8.18
C HIS A 30 -5.79 0.19 7.07
N ASP A 31 -5.48 1.25 6.31
CA ASP A 31 -6.30 1.69 5.18
C ASP A 31 -6.33 0.64 4.05
N ILE A 32 -5.18 0.03 3.73
CA ILE A 32 -5.10 -1.07 2.76
C ILE A 32 -5.98 -2.25 3.21
N LEU A 33 -5.82 -2.70 4.46
CA LEU A 33 -6.61 -3.81 5.00
C LEU A 33 -8.10 -3.47 5.01
N SER A 34 -8.47 -2.24 5.35
CA SER A 34 -9.85 -1.78 5.35
C SER A 34 -10.46 -1.80 3.95
N LYS A 35 -9.73 -1.37 2.92
CA LYS A 35 -10.16 -1.46 1.51
C LYS A 35 -10.32 -2.90 1.06
N LEU A 36 -9.35 -3.76 1.36
CA LEU A 36 -9.40 -5.18 0.98
C LEU A 36 -10.57 -5.91 1.64
N ARG A 37 -10.87 -5.62 2.92
CA ARG A 37 -12.03 -6.16 3.63
C ARG A 37 -13.36 -5.74 2.99
N LYS A 38 -13.42 -4.55 2.39
CA LYS A 38 -14.58 -4.05 1.65
C LYS A 38 -14.68 -4.61 0.22
N GLY A 39 -13.77 -5.49 -0.18
CA GLY A 39 -13.69 -5.98 -1.56
C GLY A 39 -13.18 -4.92 -2.54
N GLN A 40 -12.57 -3.84 -2.05
CA GLN A 40 -12.01 -2.79 -2.90
C GLN A 40 -10.50 -2.98 -3.10
N PRO A 41 -10.01 -2.84 -4.34
CA PRO A 41 -8.58 -2.88 -4.62
C PRO A 41 -7.86 -1.72 -3.93
N ALA A 42 -6.67 -2.00 -3.40
CA ALA A 42 -5.83 -1.00 -2.74
C ALA A 42 -4.52 -0.85 -3.49
N SER A 43 -4.24 0.33 -4.03
CA SER A 43 -3.01 0.61 -4.77
C SER A 43 -1.97 1.28 -3.85
N LEU A 44 -0.74 0.76 -3.87
CA LEU A 44 0.43 1.33 -3.23
C LEU A 44 1.39 1.83 -4.31
N PRO A 45 1.46 3.15 -4.55
CA PRO A 45 2.32 3.73 -5.59
C PRO A 45 3.77 3.29 -5.45
N GLY A 46 4.37 2.84 -6.55
CA GLY A 46 5.76 2.38 -6.59
C GLY A 46 5.99 0.97 -6.04
N LEU A 47 4.93 0.25 -5.65
CA LEU A 47 5.01 -1.17 -5.32
C LEU A 47 4.02 -1.99 -6.15
N GLY A 48 2.76 -1.57 -6.21
CA GLY A 48 1.72 -2.37 -6.86
C GLY A 48 0.33 -2.22 -6.26
N THR A 49 -0.61 -3.03 -6.74
CA THR A 49 -2.02 -3.04 -6.32
C THR A 49 -2.41 -4.37 -5.71
N PHE A 50 -3.01 -4.32 -4.53
CA PHE A 50 -3.65 -5.44 -3.85
C PHE A 50 -5.06 -5.65 -4.42
N LEU A 51 -5.36 -6.88 -4.82
CA LEU A 51 -6.63 -7.29 -5.40
C LEU A 51 -7.39 -8.17 -4.40
N PRO A 52 -8.57 -7.75 -3.91
CA PRO A 52 -9.44 -8.59 -3.11
C PRO A 52 -10.34 -9.47 -4.00
N GLY A 53 -10.96 -10.49 -3.42
CA GLY A 53 -11.92 -11.36 -4.10
C GLY A 53 -11.59 -12.85 -3.97
N PRO A 54 -12.21 -13.71 -4.80
CA PRO A 54 -12.05 -15.18 -4.73
C PRO A 54 -10.62 -15.66 -4.99
N ARG A 55 -9.84 -14.83 -5.69
CA ARG A 55 -8.40 -15.03 -5.93
C ARG A 55 -7.65 -13.80 -5.41
N PRO A 56 -7.40 -13.71 -4.10
CA PRO A 56 -6.65 -12.60 -3.56
C PRO A 56 -5.23 -12.62 -4.14
N GLY A 57 -4.72 -11.46 -4.52
CA GLY A 57 -3.42 -11.36 -5.16
C GLY A 57 -2.79 -9.99 -5.03
N PHE A 58 -1.47 -9.94 -5.27
CA PHE A 58 -0.73 -8.70 -5.33
C PHE A 58 -0.10 -8.54 -6.71
N ARG A 59 -0.42 -7.43 -7.37
CA ARG A 59 0.12 -7.10 -8.69
C ARG A 59 1.16 -6.01 -8.55
N PHE A 60 2.43 -6.33 -8.79
CA PHE A 60 3.49 -5.34 -8.77
C PHE A 60 3.30 -4.30 -9.87
N GLU A 61 3.60 -3.04 -9.55
CA GLU A 61 3.63 -1.97 -10.54
C GLU A 61 4.91 -2.12 -11.36
N ASP A 62 4.77 -2.45 -12.64
CA ASP A 62 5.90 -2.52 -13.56
C ASP A 62 6.16 -1.10 -14.10
N PRO A 63 7.32 -0.49 -13.82
CA PRO A 63 7.61 0.90 -14.22
C PRO A 63 7.70 1.10 -15.74
N ARG A 64 7.74 0.02 -16.55
CA ARG A 64 7.66 0.09 -18.02
C ARG A 64 6.23 -0.02 -18.53
N SER A 65 5.32 -0.56 -17.73
CA SER A 65 3.90 -0.64 -18.06
C SER A 65 3.23 0.64 -17.54
N GLY A 66 3.31 1.71 -18.34
CA GLY A 66 2.55 2.93 -18.10
C GLY A 66 1.05 2.60 -18.00
N GLY A 67 0.52 2.71 -16.78
CA GLY A 67 -0.90 2.94 -16.51
C GLY A 67 -1.90 1.94 -17.13
N LYS A 68 -1.87 0.66 -16.73
CA LYS A 68 -3.11 -0.13 -16.80
C LYS A 68 -3.97 0.15 -15.58
N LYS A 69 -4.72 1.25 -15.65
CA LYS A 69 -5.88 1.51 -14.79
C LYS A 69 -6.81 0.29 -14.90
N CYS A 70 -7.00 -0.45 -13.81
CA CYS A 70 -7.93 -1.57 -13.81
C CYS A 70 -9.35 -1.05 -14.12
N PRO A 71 -10.06 -1.64 -15.08
CA PRO A 71 -11.46 -1.32 -15.33
C PRO A 71 -12.29 -1.96 -14.21
N GLY A 72 -12.78 -1.16 -13.28
CA GLY A 72 -13.62 -1.64 -12.18
C GLY A 72 -14.29 -0.54 -11.36
N ASP A 73 -14.23 0.72 -11.80
CA ASP A 73 -14.87 1.86 -11.16
C ASP A 73 -15.77 2.58 -12.18
N GLN A 74 -16.75 1.85 -12.71
CA GLN A 74 -17.93 2.41 -13.38
C GLN A 74 -19.12 1.47 -13.13
N ARG A 75 -19.76 1.64 -11.97
CA ARG A 75 -21.22 1.71 -11.77
C ARG A 75 -21.57 1.52 -10.30
#